data_AF-A0A926YL73-F1
#
_entry.id   AF-A0A926YL73-F1
#
_cell.length_a   1.000
_cell.length_b   1.000
_cell.length_c   1.000
_cell.angle_alpha   90.00
_cell.angle_beta   90.00
_cell.angle_gamma   90.00
#
_symmetry.space_group_name_H-M   'P 1'
#
loop_
_entity.id
_entity.type
_entity.pdbx_description
1 polymer ?
#
loop_
_entity_poly.entity_id
_entity_poly.type
_entity_poly.pdbx_seq_one_letter_code
_entity_poly.pdbx_strand_id
1 'polypeptide(L)'
;MTAGLTETQLRQLREGSRLKYHGVQWEIQDYSTYTDDNGYKTEEWLLRSSSGKEYYLMREIDPQHAQAQVHWYLAEELRYPTLIDPQTSRDRLTTIGGDMRSHVSPYPELQLFNRVYAFESQTEGDYESDGETRHRITWDYWDAAHLWNLALEAWSDGTLVVYSTREVQPSDFTEMQSSNRAALAPGQSFSSSLTSDNRKARSREFVIAWIITIVGFLLMISGI
;
A
#
# COMPACT_ATOMS: atom_id res chain seq x y z
N MET A 1 21.49 20.50 -1.21
CA MET A 1 20.15 19.93 -1.43
C MET A 1 20.35 18.65 -2.21
N THR A 2 19.93 17.50 -1.70
CA THR A 2 19.92 16.25 -2.48
C THR A 2 18.77 16.33 -3.47
N ALA A 3 19.02 16.06 -4.75
CA ALA A 3 17.97 16.01 -5.76
C ALA A 3 17.02 14.85 -5.48
N GLY A 4 15.72 15.08 -5.66
CA GLY A 4 14.70 14.04 -5.60
C GLY A 4 14.91 12.97 -6.67
N LEU A 5 14.35 11.78 -6.45
CA LEU A 5 14.39 10.70 -7.42
C LEU A 5 13.45 10.96 -8.59
N THR A 6 13.86 10.51 -9.77
CA THR A 6 12.96 10.40 -10.93
C THR A 6 12.14 9.12 -10.83
N GLU A 7 11.02 9.04 -11.57
CA GLU A 7 10.22 7.82 -11.68
C GLU A 7 11.10 6.61 -12.08
N THR A 8 11.96 6.79 -13.08
CA THR A 8 12.86 5.75 -13.57
C THR A 8 13.81 5.24 -12.48
N GLN A 9 14.35 6.13 -11.64
CA GLN A 9 15.25 5.73 -10.54
C GLN A 9 14.49 4.99 -9.44
N LEU A 10 13.31 5.48 -9.05
CA LEU A 10 12.51 4.85 -8.01
C LEU A 10 12.09 3.43 -8.41
N ARG A 11 11.74 3.24 -9.70
CA ARG A 11 11.38 1.93 -10.26
C ARG A 11 12.53 0.94 -10.35
N GLN A 12 13.78 1.38 -10.24
CA GLN A 12 14.95 0.49 -10.22
C GLN A 12 15.24 -0.07 -8.83
N LEU A 13 14.61 0.45 -7.78
CA LEU A 13 14.84 -0.01 -6.42
C LEU A 13 14.31 -1.44 -6.24
N ARG A 14 15.11 -2.28 -5.60
CA ARG A 14 14.81 -3.69 -5.28
C ARG A 14 15.21 -3.97 -3.83
N GLU A 15 14.91 -5.16 -3.34
CA GLU A 15 15.28 -5.60 -1.98
C GLU A 15 16.74 -5.22 -1.63
N GLY A 16 16.93 -4.66 -0.43
CA GLY A 16 18.21 -4.16 0.07
C GLY A 16 18.56 -2.73 -0.38
N SER A 17 17.84 -2.17 -1.37
CA SER A 17 17.99 -0.76 -1.75
C SER A 17 17.52 0.16 -0.63
N ARG A 18 18.05 1.39 -0.60
CA ARG A 18 17.72 2.37 0.44
C ARG A 18 17.35 3.72 -0.14
N LEU A 19 16.30 4.30 0.42
CA LEU A 19 15.84 5.63 0.08
C LEU A 19 15.58 6.43 1.34
N LYS A 20 15.42 7.74 1.19
CA LYS A 20 15.04 8.66 2.26
C LYS A 20 13.78 9.40 1.90
N TYR A 21 12.85 9.45 2.86
CA TYR A 21 11.55 10.09 2.74
C TYR A 21 11.22 10.84 4.03
N HIS A 22 10.93 12.15 3.93
CA HIS A 22 10.74 13.06 5.08
C HIS A 22 11.78 12.90 6.21
N GLY A 23 13.06 12.77 5.85
CA GLY A 23 14.13 12.66 6.85
C GLY A 23 14.39 11.23 7.36
N VAL A 24 13.48 10.29 7.13
CA VAL A 24 13.59 8.89 7.56
C VAL A 24 14.20 8.04 6.46
N GLN A 25 15.13 7.16 6.82
CA GLN A 25 15.69 6.16 5.92
C GLN A 25 14.79 4.92 5.90
N TRP A 26 14.53 4.43 4.70
CA TRP A 26 13.76 3.22 4.45
C TRP A 26 14.60 2.24 3.63
N GLU A 27 14.50 0.97 3.98
CA GLU A 27 15.07 -0.13 3.22
C GLU A 27 13.94 -0.88 2.50
N ILE A 28 14.14 -1.19 1.23
CA ILE A 28 13.22 -2.03 0.47
C ILE A 28 13.38 -3.46 0.96
N GLN A 29 12.31 -4.05 1.47
CA GLN A 29 12.26 -5.44 1.94
C GLN A 29 11.68 -6.38 0.89
N ASP A 30 10.79 -5.87 0.04
CA ASP A 30 10.13 -6.67 -0.97
C ASP A 30 9.70 -5.80 -2.17
N TYR A 31 9.48 -6.45 -3.31
CA TYR A 31 8.97 -5.86 -4.52
C TYR A 31 8.03 -6.84 -5.23
N SER A 32 6.83 -6.40 -5.55
CA SER A 32 5.84 -7.19 -6.28
C SER A 32 5.21 -6.40 -7.41
N THR A 33 4.58 -7.11 -8.34
CA THR A 33 3.84 -6.52 -9.46
C THR A 33 2.55 -7.27 -9.68
N TYR A 34 1.52 -6.55 -10.08
CA TYR A 34 0.25 -7.12 -10.47
C TYR A 34 -0.25 -6.50 -11.78
N THR A 35 -1.00 -7.28 -12.56
CA THR A 35 -1.64 -6.84 -13.79
C THR A 35 -2.95 -7.59 -13.97
N ASP A 36 -4.02 -6.89 -14.32
CA ASP A 36 -5.32 -7.50 -14.63
C ASP A 36 -5.54 -7.68 -16.14
N ASP A 37 -6.61 -8.40 -16.51
CA ASP A 37 -6.98 -8.65 -17.90
C ASP A 37 -7.43 -7.37 -18.65
N ASN A 38 -7.77 -6.31 -17.92
CA ASN A 38 -8.17 -5.01 -18.48
C ASN A 38 -6.96 -4.08 -18.71
N GLY A 39 -5.76 -4.52 -18.36
CA GLY A 39 -4.50 -3.79 -18.55
C GLY A 39 -4.14 -2.85 -17.41
N TYR A 40 -4.88 -2.86 -16.30
CA TYR A 40 -4.49 -2.21 -15.06
C TYR A 40 -3.20 -2.82 -14.53
N LYS A 41 -2.30 -2.00 -13.98
CA LYS A 41 -1.02 -2.47 -13.45
C LYS A 41 -0.66 -1.79 -12.13
N THR A 42 -0.15 -2.58 -11.20
CA THR A 42 0.47 -2.09 -9.97
C THR A 42 1.90 -2.61 -9.82
N GLU A 43 2.79 -1.74 -9.38
CA GLU A 43 4.11 -2.10 -8.84
C GLU A 43 4.13 -1.70 -7.36
N GLU A 44 4.57 -2.57 -6.47
CA GLU A 44 4.57 -2.34 -5.02
C GLU A 44 5.94 -2.60 -4.43
N TRP A 45 6.37 -1.74 -3.51
CA TRP A 45 7.57 -1.90 -2.70
C TRP A 45 7.22 -1.85 -1.21
N LEU A 46 7.67 -2.85 -0.46
CA LEU A 46 7.61 -2.82 0.99
C LEU A 46 8.83 -2.06 1.54
N LEU A 47 8.57 -0.91 2.15
CA LEU A 47 9.56 -0.05 2.79
C LEU A 47 9.57 -0.33 4.29
N ARG A 48 10.74 -0.58 4.87
CA ARG A 48 10.90 -0.72 6.33
C ARG A 48 11.93 0.26 6.86
N SER A 49 11.56 0.97 7.92
CA SER A 49 12.46 1.84 8.68
C SER A 49 13.21 1.06 9.76
N SER A 50 14.30 1.64 10.30
CA SER A 50 15.06 1.04 11.40
C SER A 50 14.27 0.89 12.70
N SER A 51 13.19 1.65 12.89
CA SER A 51 12.27 1.50 14.03
C SER A 51 11.23 0.40 13.83
N GLY A 52 11.25 -0.31 12.70
CA GLY A 52 10.28 -1.36 12.36
C GLY A 52 8.95 -0.83 11.81
N LYS A 53 8.85 0.48 11.52
CA LYS A 53 7.69 1.04 10.80
C LYS A 53 7.76 0.58 9.35
N GLU A 54 6.62 0.20 8.78
CA GLU A 54 6.46 -0.32 7.43
C GLU A 54 5.52 0.57 6.62
N TYR A 55 5.86 0.79 5.35
CA TYR A 55 5.01 1.42 4.36
C TYR A 55 5.01 0.62 3.06
N TYR A 56 3.93 0.70 2.32
CA TYR A 56 3.86 0.23 0.95
C TYR A 56 3.92 1.43 0.02
N LEU A 57 4.96 1.49 -0.81
CA LEU A 57 5.02 2.43 -1.93
C LEU A 57 4.41 1.72 -3.13
N MET A 58 3.42 2.33 -3.77
CA MET A 58 2.69 1.73 -4.87
C MET A 58 2.73 2.66 -6.07
N ARG A 59 2.80 2.07 -7.25
CA ARG A 59 2.70 2.76 -8.54
C ARG A 59 1.58 2.12 -9.34
N GLU A 60 0.61 2.91 -9.74
CA GLU A 60 -0.58 2.43 -10.45
C GLU A 60 -0.62 2.98 -11.88
N ILE A 61 -1.04 2.13 -12.81
CA ILE A 61 -1.35 2.52 -14.19
C ILE A 61 -2.76 2.03 -14.50
N ASP A 62 -3.68 2.96 -14.71
CA ASP A 62 -5.03 2.65 -15.18
C ASP A 62 -5.18 3.02 -16.68
N PRO A 63 -5.40 2.03 -17.57
CA PRO A 63 -5.58 2.27 -19.00
C PRO A 63 -6.95 2.89 -19.36
N GLN A 64 -7.94 2.88 -18.46
CA GLN A 64 -9.27 3.42 -18.74
C GLN A 64 -9.32 4.95 -18.74
N HIS A 65 -8.27 5.60 -18.22
CA HIS A 65 -8.11 7.04 -18.26
C HIS A 65 -7.34 7.46 -19.53
N ALA A 66 -7.93 8.37 -20.33
CA ALA A 66 -7.46 8.76 -21.68
C ALA A 66 -6.04 9.35 -21.74
N GLN A 67 -5.52 9.75 -20.58
CA GLN A 67 -4.09 9.89 -20.30
C GLN A 67 -3.82 8.80 -19.26
N ALA A 68 -3.11 7.73 -19.60
CA ALA A 68 -2.74 6.71 -18.63
C ALA A 68 -1.86 7.37 -17.54
N GLN A 69 -2.51 7.96 -16.53
CA GLN A 69 -1.86 8.71 -15.48
C GLN A 69 -1.23 7.69 -14.55
N VAL A 70 0.08 7.85 -14.36
CA VAL A 70 0.84 7.07 -13.40
C VAL A 70 0.65 7.74 -12.06
N HIS A 71 -0.02 7.06 -11.14
CA HIS A 71 -0.16 7.53 -9.78
C HIS A 71 0.81 6.82 -8.86
N TRP A 72 1.32 7.53 -7.86
CA TRP A 72 2.19 6.99 -6.85
C TRP A 72 1.55 7.20 -5.48
N TYR A 73 1.51 6.15 -4.69
CA TYR A 73 0.91 6.19 -3.36
C TYR A 73 1.86 5.66 -2.31
N LEU A 74 1.68 6.14 -1.10
CA LEU A 74 2.34 5.59 0.08
C LEU A 74 1.26 5.22 1.09
N ALA A 75 1.15 3.93 1.38
CA ALA A 75 0.19 3.37 2.32
C ALA A 75 0.86 2.91 3.61
N GLU A 76 0.20 3.20 4.73
CA GLU A 76 0.54 2.69 6.05
C GLU A 76 -0.59 1.80 6.56
N GLU A 77 -0.28 0.55 6.91
CA GLU A 77 -1.18 -0.26 7.72
C GLU A 77 -1.25 0.31 9.14
N LEU A 78 -2.44 0.69 9.56
CA LEU A 78 -2.67 1.26 10.87
C LEU A 78 -2.89 0.16 11.90
N ARG A 79 -2.08 0.19 12.96
CA ARG A 79 -2.25 -0.69 14.11
C ARG A 79 -3.21 -0.06 15.11
N TYR A 80 -4.36 -0.72 15.31
CA TYR A 80 -5.41 -0.31 16.24
C TYR A 80 -5.96 1.11 16.00
N PRO A 81 -6.41 1.45 14.76
CA PRO A 81 -6.98 2.77 14.48
C PRO A 81 -8.34 2.93 15.16
N THR A 82 -8.64 4.12 15.66
CA THR A 82 -9.98 4.45 16.17
C THR A 82 -10.83 4.99 15.03
N LEU A 83 -11.79 4.20 14.54
CA LEU A 83 -12.66 4.54 13.43
C LEU A 83 -14.00 5.05 13.96
N ILE A 84 -14.18 6.36 14.03
CA ILE A 84 -15.37 6.97 14.61
C ILE A 84 -16.43 7.19 13.53
N ASP A 85 -17.65 6.73 13.78
CA ASP A 85 -18.83 7.19 13.05
C ASP A 85 -19.19 8.61 13.55
N PRO A 86 -19.09 9.66 12.71
CA PRO A 86 -19.28 11.04 13.15
C PRO A 86 -20.72 11.34 13.59
N GLN A 87 -21.71 10.57 13.13
CA GLN A 87 -23.12 10.75 13.49
C GLN A 87 -23.45 10.20 14.89
N THR A 88 -22.74 9.14 15.30
CA THR A 88 -23.02 8.45 16.57
C THR A 88 -21.90 8.56 17.60
N SER A 89 -20.73 9.08 17.20
CA SER A 89 -19.50 9.11 18.00
C SER A 89 -19.06 7.73 18.51
N ARG A 90 -19.48 6.65 17.85
CA ARG A 90 -19.11 5.28 18.20
C ARG A 90 -17.89 4.85 17.42
N ASP A 91 -16.97 4.18 18.11
CA ASP A 91 -15.89 3.43 17.45
C ASP A 91 -16.48 2.20 16.75
N ARG A 92 -16.16 2.05 15.48
CA ARG A 92 -16.64 1.00 14.58
C ARG A 92 -15.59 -0.06 14.28
N LEU A 93 -14.36 0.08 14.77
CA LEU A 93 -13.26 -0.83 14.42
C LEU A 93 -13.62 -2.31 14.59
N THR A 94 -14.32 -2.66 15.67
CA THR A 94 -14.68 -4.06 15.98
C THR A 94 -15.90 -4.59 15.24
N THR A 95 -16.73 -3.72 14.65
CA THR A 95 -17.96 -4.13 13.96
C THR A 95 -17.85 -4.03 12.45
N ILE A 96 -17.09 -3.06 11.93
CA ILE A 96 -17.11 -2.69 10.51
C ILE A 96 -16.72 -3.84 9.58
N GLY A 97 -15.74 -4.67 9.94
CA GLY A 97 -15.40 -5.84 9.12
C GLY A 97 -16.55 -6.85 9.02
N GLY A 98 -17.36 -6.99 10.08
CA GLY A 98 -18.58 -7.80 10.06
C GLY A 98 -19.68 -7.17 9.21
N ASP A 99 -19.84 -5.85 9.29
CA ASP A 99 -20.79 -5.08 8.47
C ASP A 99 -20.48 -5.22 6.98
N MET A 100 -19.20 -5.07 6.60
CA MET A 100 -18.70 -5.28 5.23
C MET A 100 -19.05 -6.66 4.70
N ARG A 101 -18.68 -7.72 5.45
CA ARG A 101 -18.97 -9.12 5.06
C ARG A 101 -20.46 -9.45 5.02
N SER A 102 -21.26 -8.75 5.82
CA SER A 102 -22.72 -8.90 5.82
C SER A 102 -23.42 -8.04 4.75
N HIS A 103 -22.65 -7.38 3.87
CA HIS A 103 -23.15 -6.52 2.80
C HIS A 103 -24.07 -5.41 3.30
N VAL A 104 -23.79 -4.90 4.51
CA VAL A 104 -24.42 -3.69 5.02
C VAL A 104 -23.96 -2.52 4.16
N SER A 105 -24.84 -1.55 3.92
CA SER A 105 -24.45 -0.33 3.22
C SER A 105 -23.27 0.35 3.94
N PRO A 106 -22.24 0.80 3.20
CA PRO A 106 -21.13 1.53 3.76
C PRO A 106 -21.58 2.71 4.62
N TYR A 107 -20.84 3.00 5.68
CA TYR A 107 -21.05 4.22 6.45
C TYR A 107 -20.77 5.40 5.51
N PRO A 108 -21.63 6.44 5.44
CA PRO A 108 -21.39 7.55 4.52
C PRO A 108 -20.08 8.27 4.79
N GLU A 109 -19.71 8.34 6.07
CA GLU A 109 -18.48 8.98 6.54
C GLU A 109 -17.87 8.20 7.71
N LEU A 110 -16.55 8.26 7.80
CA LEU A 110 -15.78 7.79 8.94
C LEU A 110 -14.76 8.86 9.34
N GLN A 111 -14.48 8.96 10.64
CA GLN A 111 -13.48 9.86 11.18
C GLN A 111 -12.29 9.09 11.77
N LEU A 112 -11.09 9.51 11.38
CA LEU A 112 -9.81 8.98 11.88
C LEU A 112 -8.80 10.13 11.98
N PHE A 113 -8.03 10.20 13.07
CA PHE A 113 -7.01 11.24 13.31
C PHE A 113 -7.52 12.69 13.09
N ASN A 114 -8.75 12.99 13.52
CA ASN A 114 -9.44 14.28 13.32
C ASN A 114 -9.68 14.66 11.84
N ARG A 115 -9.63 13.69 10.92
CA ARG A 115 -10.03 13.85 9.53
C ARG A 115 -11.30 13.05 9.27
N VAL A 116 -12.24 13.65 8.56
CA VAL A 116 -13.46 12.98 8.07
C VAL A 116 -13.18 12.50 6.65
N TYR A 117 -13.53 11.26 6.38
CA TYR A 117 -13.43 10.61 5.10
C TYR A 117 -14.82 10.19 4.64
N ALA A 118 -15.20 10.55 3.41
CA ALA A 118 -16.45 10.16 2.79
C ALA A 118 -16.27 8.87 2.01
N PHE A 119 -17.26 7.97 2.07
CA PHE A 119 -17.26 6.75 1.28
C PHE A 119 -17.28 7.08 -0.22
N GLU A 120 -16.42 6.44 -0.99
CA GLU A 120 -16.32 6.65 -2.44
C GLU A 120 -16.67 5.38 -3.22
N SER A 121 -16.05 4.26 -2.86
CA SER A 121 -16.20 3.03 -3.64
C SER A 121 -16.06 1.77 -2.79
N GLN A 122 -16.62 0.69 -3.32
CA GLN A 122 -16.45 -0.66 -2.80
C GLN A 122 -15.97 -1.56 -3.93
N THR A 123 -14.98 -2.40 -3.61
CA THR A 123 -14.54 -3.50 -4.48
C THR A 123 -14.57 -4.81 -3.73
N GLU A 124 -14.66 -5.92 -4.46
CA GLU A 124 -14.76 -7.25 -3.89
C GLU A 124 -14.16 -8.27 -4.85
N GLY A 125 -13.45 -9.28 -4.33
CA GLY A 125 -12.87 -10.32 -5.17
C GLY A 125 -12.16 -11.43 -4.40
N ASP A 126 -11.78 -12.46 -5.14
CA ASP A 126 -11.00 -13.60 -4.65
C ASP A 126 -9.52 -13.40 -4.98
N TYR A 127 -8.65 -13.64 -4.00
CA TYR A 127 -7.21 -13.41 -4.07
C TYR A 127 -6.48 -14.72 -3.81
N GLU A 128 -5.61 -15.10 -4.72
CA GLU A 128 -4.71 -16.23 -4.52
C GLU A 128 -3.40 -15.76 -3.88
N SER A 129 -3.10 -16.28 -2.70
CA SER A 129 -1.83 -16.05 -2.00
C SER A 129 -1.43 -17.34 -1.28
N ASP A 130 -0.16 -17.74 -1.39
CA ASP A 130 0.37 -18.98 -0.79
C ASP A 130 -0.39 -20.27 -1.18
N GLY A 131 -1.04 -20.28 -2.35
CA GLY A 131 -1.87 -21.41 -2.81
C GLY A 131 -3.23 -21.52 -2.11
N GLU A 132 -3.62 -20.49 -1.35
CA GLU A 132 -4.95 -20.34 -0.78
C GLU A 132 -5.69 -19.20 -1.49
N THR A 133 -6.95 -19.45 -1.85
CA THR A 133 -7.86 -18.40 -2.31
C THR A 133 -8.55 -17.78 -1.10
N ARG A 134 -8.44 -16.46 -0.95
CA ARG A 134 -9.10 -15.69 0.11
C ARG A 134 -9.94 -14.59 -0.50
N HIS A 135 -11.15 -14.47 0.00
CA HIS A 135 -12.08 -13.44 -0.45
C HIS A 135 -11.89 -12.16 0.36
N ARG A 136 -11.94 -11.00 -0.31
CA ARG A 136 -11.75 -9.69 0.31
C ARG A 136 -12.76 -8.68 -0.22
N ILE A 137 -13.32 -7.89 0.69
CA ILE A 137 -14.12 -6.70 0.40
C ILE A 137 -13.30 -5.48 0.82
N THR A 138 -13.18 -4.49 -0.06
CA THR A 138 -12.53 -3.22 0.22
C THR A 138 -13.55 -2.10 0.22
N TRP A 139 -13.53 -1.23 1.22
CA TRP A 139 -14.22 0.05 1.21
C TRP A 139 -13.20 1.18 1.20
N ASP A 140 -13.29 2.04 0.20
CA ASP A 140 -12.42 3.20 0.02
C ASP A 140 -13.15 4.47 0.46
N TYR A 141 -12.49 5.23 1.33
CA TYR A 141 -12.96 6.52 1.79
C TYR A 141 -11.92 7.60 1.52
N TRP A 142 -12.36 8.78 1.10
CA TRP A 142 -11.47 9.91 0.83
C TRP A 142 -11.81 11.12 1.66
N ASP A 143 -10.78 11.87 2.03
CA ASP A 143 -11.00 13.18 2.59
C ASP A 143 -11.51 14.16 1.53
N ALA A 144 -12.15 15.25 1.97
CA ALA A 144 -12.79 16.20 1.06
C ALA A 144 -11.81 16.80 0.01
N ALA A 145 -10.52 16.87 0.35
CA ALA A 145 -9.48 17.38 -0.53
C ALA A 145 -8.89 16.31 -1.49
N HIS A 146 -9.29 15.04 -1.35
CA HIS A 146 -8.75 13.88 -2.06
C HIS A 146 -7.22 13.77 -1.95
N LEU A 147 -6.68 14.06 -0.77
CA LEU A 147 -5.26 13.94 -0.44
C LEU A 147 -4.95 12.68 0.36
N TRP A 148 -5.95 12.19 1.11
CA TRP A 148 -5.81 11.02 1.96
C TRP A 148 -6.96 10.04 1.71
N ASN A 149 -6.58 8.80 1.44
CA ASN A 149 -7.49 7.68 1.37
C ASN A 149 -7.39 6.87 2.67
N LEU A 150 -8.54 6.42 3.13
CA LEU A 150 -8.72 5.45 4.19
C LEU A 150 -9.34 4.20 3.55
N ALA A 151 -8.52 3.20 3.28
CA ALA A 151 -8.97 1.92 2.75
C ALA A 151 -9.18 0.93 3.89
N LEU A 152 -10.34 0.27 3.90
CA LEU A 152 -10.68 -0.79 4.83
C LEU A 152 -10.78 -2.09 4.05
N GLU A 153 -10.09 -3.13 4.50
CA GLU A 153 -10.12 -4.45 3.88
C GLU A 153 -10.66 -5.49 4.85
N ALA A 154 -11.83 -6.04 4.55
CA ALA A 154 -12.40 -7.15 5.29
C ALA A 154 -12.13 -8.46 4.56
N TRP A 155 -11.34 -9.32 5.20
CA TRP A 155 -10.97 -10.65 4.68
C TRP A 155 -11.93 -11.72 5.16
N SER A 156 -12.04 -12.82 4.41
CA SER A 156 -12.92 -13.96 4.71
C SER A 156 -12.59 -14.70 6.00
N ASP A 157 -11.35 -14.61 6.48
CA ASP A 157 -10.89 -15.20 7.75
C ASP A 157 -11.30 -14.37 8.99
N GLY A 158 -12.01 -13.26 8.78
CA GLY A 158 -12.45 -12.36 9.84
C GLY A 158 -11.53 -11.17 10.04
N THR A 159 -10.33 -11.18 9.46
CA THR A 159 -9.35 -10.10 9.56
C THR A 159 -9.92 -8.80 8.97
N LEU A 160 -9.63 -7.69 9.64
CA LEU A 160 -9.85 -6.34 9.14
C LEU A 160 -8.48 -5.66 9.08
N VAL A 161 -8.12 -5.15 7.92
CA VAL A 161 -6.92 -4.34 7.74
C VAL A 161 -7.35 -2.92 7.37
N VAL A 162 -6.64 -1.93 7.91
CA VAL A 162 -6.97 -0.52 7.75
C VAL A 162 -5.72 0.19 7.26
N TYR A 163 -5.82 0.84 6.10
CA TYR A 163 -4.71 1.58 5.51
C TYR A 163 -5.01 3.08 5.50
N SER A 164 -4.00 3.87 5.83
CA SER A 164 -3.96 5.29 5.51
C SER A 164 -3.04 5.48 4.32
N THR A 165 -3.60 5.89 3.20
CA THR A 165 -2.88 6.08 1.94
C THR A 165 -2.86 7.55 1.57
N ARG A 166 -1.76 8.00 0.98
CA ARG A 166 -1.69 9.32 0.33
C ARG A 166 -0.98 9.23 -1.00
N GLU A 167 -1.33 10.15 -1.89
CA GLU A 167 -0.56 10.36 -3.11
C GLU A 167 0.81 10.96 -2.78
N VAL A 168 1.83 10.51 -3.49
CA VAL A 168 3.21 10.97 -3.39
C VAL A 168 3.77 11.17 -4.78
N GLN A 169 4.92 11.84 -4.87
CA GLN A 169 5.64 11.98 -6.12
C GLN A 169 7.02 11.34 -6.00
N PRO A 170 7.59 10.78 -7.09
CA PRO A 170 8.95 10.23 -7.03
C PRO A 170 10.00 11.24 -6.51
N SER A 171 9.79 12.53 -6.77
CA SER A 171 10.65 13.61 -6.30
C SER A 171 10.65 13.81 -4.79
N ASP A 172 9.69 13.24 -4.05
CA ASP A 172 9.64 13.30 -2.59
C ASP A 172 10.69 12.38 -1.94
N PHE A 173 11.22 11.44 -2.71
CA PHE A 173 12.22 10.47 -2.27
C PHE A 173 13.61 10.91 -2.71
N THR A 174 14.62 10.58 -1.90
CA THR A 174 16.03 10.79 -2.28
C THR A 174 16.78 9.48 -2.14
N GLU A 175 17.58 9.14 -3.14
CA GLU A 175 18.43 7.94 -3.07
C GLU A 175 19.54 8.18 -2.05
N MET A 176 19.73 7.17 -1.19
CA MET A 176 20.94 7.09 -0.40
C MET A 176 21.96 6.39 -1.27
N GLN A 177 23.06 7.07 -1.64
CA GLN A 177 24.17 6.40 -2.32
C GLN A 177 24.46 5.10 -1.59
N SER A 178 24.20 3.98 -2.27
CA SER A 178 24.58 2.67 -1.78
C SER A 178 26.06 2.78 -1.45
N SER A 179 26.42 2.68 -0.18
CA SER A 179 27.81 2.49 0.18
C SER A 179 28.19 1.18 -0.50
N ASN A 180 28.87 1.31 -1.63
CA ASN A 180 29.29 0.21 -2.47
C ASN A 180 29.73 -0.95 -1.58
N ARG A 181 29.02 -2.07 -1.66
CA ARG A 181 29.57 -3.38 -1.29
C ARG A 181 30.61 -3.82 -2.35
N ALA A 182 31.43 -2.86 -2.79
CA ALA A 182 32.50 -2.94 -3.77
C ALA A 182 33.66 -2.05 -3.27
N ALA A 183 34.14 -2.38 -2.07
CA ALA A 183 35.48 -2.03 -1.58
C ALA A 183 35.93 -3.08 -0.56
N LEU A 184 35.70 -4.36 -0.86
CA LEU A 184 36.54 -5.42 -0.29
C LEU A 184 37.68 -5.62 -1.27
N ALA A 185 38.87 -5.19 -0.86
CA ALA A 185 40.12 -5.43 -1.54
C ALA A 185 40.26 -6.91 -1.98
N PRO A 186 40.90 -7.20 -3.11
CA PRO A 186 41.18 -8.57 -3.50
C PRO A 186 42.16 -9.16 -2.48
N GLY A 187 41.70 -10.06 -1.60
CA GLY A 187 42.61 -10.89 -0.82
C GLY A 187 42.33 -11.15 0.66
N GLN A 188 41.07 -11.20 1.14
CA GLN A 188 40.80 -11.81 2.45
C GLN A 188 39.67 -12.82 2.38
N SER A 189 40.08 -14.08 2.22
CA SER A 189 39.29 -15.28 2.48
C SER A 189 38.94 -15.37 3.97
N PHE A 190 37.66 -15.20 4.30
CA PHE A 190 37.12 -15.70 5.57
C PHE A 190 36.33 -16.97 5.30
N SER A 191 36.98 -18.10 5.59
CA SER A 191 36.32 -19.38 5.78
C SER A 191 35.60 -19.36 7.12
N SER A 192 34.27 -19.40 7.10
CA SER A 192 33.49 -19.92 8.23
C SER A 192 32.37 -20.79 7.69
N SER A 193 32.65 -22.09 7.61
CA SER A 193 31.65 -23.13 7.62
C SER A 193 30.84 -22.99 8.91
N LEU A 194 29.52 -22.82 8.80
CA LEU A 194 28.56 -23.16 9.86
C LEU A 194 27.19 -23.35 9.19
N THR A 195 26.87 -24.63 9.00
CA THR A 195 25.53 -25.24 9.11
C THR A 195 24.36 -24.45 8.51
N SER A 196 24.02 -24.85 7.27
CA SER A 196 22.71 -24.65 6.65
C SER A 196 21.64 -25.43 7.43
N ASP A 197 21.16 -24.87 8.53
CA ASP A 197 19.91 -25.28 9.13
C ASP A 197 18.75 -24.71 8.33
N ASN A 198 17.88 -25.62 7.87
CA ASN A 198 16.60 -25.42 7.21
C ASN A 198 15.68 -24.46 7.98
N ARG A 199 15.90 -23.15 7.88
CA ARG A 199 14.85 -22.16 8.12
C ARG A 199 14.17 -21.86 6.81
N LYS A 200 13.05 -22.54 6.58
CA LYS A 200 11.97 -22.08 5.70
C LYS A 200 11.84 -20.57 5.90
N ALA A 201 12.33 -19.81 4.92
CA ALA A 201 11.94 -18.42 4.76
C ALA A 201 10.43 -18.48 4.52
N ARG A 202 9.66 -18.20 5.57
CA ARG A 202 8.27 -17.82 5.42
C ARG A 202 8.31 -16.51 4.64
N SER A 203 8.18 -16.61 3.32
CA SER A 203 7.70 -15.52 2.48
C SER A 203 6.43 -15.01 3.16
N ARG A 204 6.51 -13.84 3.79
CA ARG A 204 5.30 -13.10 4.16
C ARG A 204 5.00 -12.28 2.92
N GLU A 205 4.49 -12.95 1.89
CA GLU A 205 3.96 -12.29 0.70
C GLU A 205 2.63 -11.66 1.11
N PHE A 206 2.69 -10.41 1.56
CA PHE A 206 1.51 -9.58 1.67
C PHE A 206 1.24 -9.04 0.26
N VAL A 207 0.36 -9.71 -0.48
CA VAL A 207 -0.21 -9.13 -1.69
C VAL A 207 -1.30 -8.16 -1.24
N ILE A 208 -0.96 -6.89 -1.06
CA ILE A 208 -1.97 -5.81 -0.99
C ILE A 208 -2.36 -5.50 -2.44
N ALA A 209 -3.09 -6.41 -3.08
CA ALA A 209 -3.62 -6.11 -4.39
C ALA A 209 -4.80 -5.16 -4.21
N TRP A 210 -4.71 -3.92 -4.70
CA TRP A 210 -5.76 -2.89 -4.79
C TRP A 210 -5.99 -2.02 -3.54
N ILE A 211 -5.14 -1.01 -3.40
CA ILE A 211 -5.51 0.24 -2.73
C ILE A 211 -5.96 1.19 -3.85
N ILE A 212 -7.22 1.62 -3.81
CA ILE A 212 -7.83 2.67 -4.64
C ILE A 212 -8.12 2.27 -6.10
N THR A 213 -9.36 1.87 -6.38
CA THR A 213 -9.93 2.14 -7.71
C THR A 213 -10.42 3.59 -7.71
N ILE A 214 -9.66 4.51 -8.30
CA ILE A 214 -10.16 5.87 -8.59
C ILE A 214 -11.29 5.72 -9.59
N VAL A 215 -12.53 5.69 -9.10
CA VAL A 215 -13.71 5.97 -9.92
C VAL A 215 -13.88 7.47 -9.94
N GLY A 216 -12.99 8.13 -10.67
CA GLY A 216 -13.07 9.54 -10.98
C GLY A 216 -14.21 9.79 -11.98
N PHE A 217 -15.41 10.05 -11.46
CA PHE A 217 -16.44 10.88 -12.09
C PHE A 217 -17.12 10.35 -13.38
N LEU A 218 -18.07 9.42 -13.22
CA LEU A 218 -19.19 9.24 -14.17
C LEU A 218 -20.56 9.31 -13.48
N LEU A 219 -20.74 10.31 -12.62
CA LEU A 219 -22.07 10.81 -12.26
C LEU A 219 -22.08 12.34 -12.36
N MET A 220 -21.93 12.86 -13.58
CA MET A 220 -22.70 13.98 -14.10
C MET A 220 -22.31 14.23 -15.57
N ILE A 221 -23.21 13.82 -16.47
CA ILE A 221 -23.57 14.40 -17.80
C ILE A 221 -24.01 13.24 -18.72
N SER A 222 -25.23 13.38 -19.24
CA SER A 222 -26.08 12.43 -20.02
C SER A 222 -26.61 11.23 -19.22
N GLY A 223 -27.87 11.16 -18.76
CA GLY A 223 -29.10 11.83 -19.14
C GLY A 223 -30.12 10.81 -19.64
N ILE A 224 -30.91 10.25 -18.71
CA ILE A 224 -32.35 9.89 -18.76
C ILE A 224 -32.76 9.53 -17.33
#